data_AF-A0A3B0MQ74-F1
#
_entry.id   AF-A0A3B0MQ74-F1
#
_cell.length_a   1.000
_cell.length_b   1.000
_cell.length_c   1.000
_cell.angle_alpha   90.00
_cell.angle_beta   90.00
_cell.angle_gamma   90.00
#
_symmetry.space_group_name_H-M   'P 1'
#
loop_
_entity.id
_entity.type
_entity.pdbx_description
1 polymer ?
#
loop_
_entity_poly.entity_id
_entity_poly.type
_entity_poly.pdbx_seq_one_letter_code
_entity_poly.pdbx_strand_id
1 'polypeptide(L)'
;MTPQQLIDFDARREAVLREHMKTSPKFRALRRDRRVAFAASVVRYGVAVGIMLFLLKAFVISQSGPDGYLATVQPLLSQLPAGSLLAQSVAIDPYSAMLADAFTELTAPDTQSAQNALDGFSRVGPATSEF
;
A
#
# COMPACT_ATOMS: atom_id res chain seq x y z
N MET A 1 -7.22 3.96 59.02
CA MET A 1 -6.49 3.39 57.87
C MET A 1 -5.57 4.46 57.33
N THR A 2 -4.27 4.22 57.27
CA THR A 2 -3.33 5.20 56.70
C THR A 2 -3.38 5.14 55.16
N PRO A 3 -3.04 6.23 54.45
CA PRO A 3 -3.02 6.24 52.97
C PRO A 3 -2.14 5.13 52.37
N GLN A 4 -1.03 4.79 53.01
CA GLN A 4 -0.17 3.68 52.59
C GLN A 4 -0.85 2.31 52.71
N GLN A 5 -1.65 2.09 53.77
CA GLN A 5 -2.39 0.84 53.92
C GLN A 5 -3.48 0.66 52.84
N LEU A 6 -4.05 1.76 52.33
CA LEU A 6 -5.00 1.71 51.21
C LEU A 6 -4.31 1.31 49.90
N ILE A 7 -3.15 1.92 49.61
CA ILE A 7 -2.36 1.58 48.41
C ILE A 7 -1.92 0.11 48.44
N ASP A 8 -1.46 -0.37 49.60
CA ASP A 8 -1.03 -1.77 49.75
C ASP A 8 -2.20 -2.76 49.66
N PHE A 9 -3.40 -2.35 50.06
CA PHE A 9 -4.60 -3.16 49.94
C PHE A 9 -5.08 -3.23 48.49
N ASP A 10 -5.09 -2.09 47.78
CA ASP A 10 -5.46 -2.02 46.38
C ASP A 10 -4.48 -2.80 45.49
N ALA A 11 -3.18 -2.70 45.74
CA ALA A 11 -2.16 -3.49 45.04
C ALA A 11 -2.35 -5.00 45.23
N ARG A 12 -2.66 -5.44 46.46
CA ARG A 12 -2.95 -6.86 46.76
C ARG A 12 -4.24 -7.33 46.12
N ARG A 13 -5.30 -6.53 46.18
CA ARG A 13 -6.58 -6.83 45.53
C ARG A 13 -6.42 -6.95 44.01
N GLU A 14 -5.64 -6.06 43.41
CA GLU A 14 -5.39 -6.10 41.97
C GLU A 14 -4.57 -7.33 41.57
N ALA A 15 -3.57 -7.72 42.38
CA ALA A 15 -2.80 -8.94 42.15
C ALA A 15 -3.69 -10.20 42.14
N VAL A 16 -4.57 -10.33 43.14
CA VAL A 16 -5.51 -11.46 43.25
C VAL A 16 -6.51 -11.46 42.09
N LEU A 17 -7.05 -10.29 41.72
CA LEU A 17 -7.95 -10.18 40.57
C LEU A 17 -7.26 -10.57 39.27
N ARG A 18 -6.02 -10.11 39.03
CA ARG A 18 -5.22 -10.50 37.84
C ARG A 18 -4.99 -12.00 37.80
N GLU A 19 -4.74 -12.63 38.94
CA GLU A 19 -4.54 -14.08 39.03
C GLU A 19 -5.82 -14.85 38.72
N HIS A 20 -6.97 -14.45 39.28
CA HIS A 20 -8.28 -14.98 38.93
C HIS A 20 -8.62 -14.80 37.44
N MET A 21 -8.27 -13.66 36.85
CA MET A 21 -8.47 -13.41 35.42
C MET A 21 -7.61 -14.32 34.53
N LYS A 22 -6.42 -14.77 34.98
CA LYS A 22 -5.57 -15.71 34.22
C LYS A 22 -6.16 -17.12 34.19
N THR A 23 -6.81 -17.53 35.27
CA THR A 23 -7.34 -18.89 35.44
C THR A 23 -8.76 -19.04 34.86
N SER A 24 -9.49 -17.93 34.72
CA SER A 24 -10.85 -17.94 34.18
C SER A 24 -10.88 -18.37 32.69
N PRO A 25 -11.76 -19.33 32.32
CA PRO A 25 -11.87 -19.83 30.94
C PRO A 25 -12.40 -18.74 29.99
N LYS A 26 -13.28 -17.85 30.48
CA LYS A 26 -13.84 -16.74 29.70
C LYS A 26 -12.75 -15.77 29.23
N PHE A 27 -11.78 -15.44 30.10
CA PHE A 27 -10.67 -14.55 29.73
C PHE A 27 -9.67 -15.24 28.79
N ARG A 28 -9.52 -16.56 28.87
CA ARG A 28 -8.69 -17.33 27.92
C ARG A 28 -9.28 -17.32 26.51
N ALA A 29 -10.59 -17.57 26.38
CA ALA A 29 -11.31 -17.47 25.10
C ALA A 29 -11.19 -16.07 24.50
N LEU A 30 -11.44 -15.04 25.30
CA LEU A 30 -11.36 -13.64 24.85
C LEU A 30 -9.94 -13.23 24.41
N ARG A 31 -8.89 -13.76 25.05
CA ARG A 31 -7.49 -13.58 24.60
C ARG A 31 -7.23 -14.27 23.26
N ARG A 32 -7.78 -15.47 23.04
CA ARG A 32 -7.64 -16.19 21.78
C ARG A 32 -8.33 -15.42 20.65
N ASP A 33 -9.56 -14.96 20.88
CA ASP A 33 -10.32 -14.20 19.88
C ASP A 33 -9.62 -12.89 19.51
N ARG A 34 -9.06 -12.18 20.50
CA ARG A 34 -8.25 -10.98 20.23
C ARG A 34 -7.01 -11.28 19.38
N ARG A 35 -6.31 -12.39 19.63
CA ARG A 35 -5.15 -12.80 18.82
C ARG A 35 -5.55 -13.17 17.40
N VAL A 36 -6.66 -13.88 17.24
CA VAL A 36 -7.19 -14.26 15.91
C VAL A 36 -7.65 -13.03 15.15
N ALA A 37 -8.39 -12.12 15.80
CA ALA A 37 -8.83 -10.86 15.20
C ALA A 37 -7.63 -9.99 14.78
N PHE A 38 -6.60 -9.91 15.63
CA PHE A 38 -5.37 -9.19 15.30
C PHE A 38 -4.65 -9.83 14.10
N ALA A 39 -4.44 -11.15 14.12
CA ALA A 39 -3.84 -11.86 12.98
C ALA A 39 -4.63 -11.65 11.68
N ALA A 40 -5.96 -11.73 11.76
CA ALA A 40 -6.83 -11.45 10.62
C ALA A 40 -6.70 -10.00 10.12
N SER A 41 -6.58 -9.03 11.03
CA SER A 41 -6.35 -7.62 10.64
C SER A 41 -4.99 -7.42 9.97
N VAL A 42 -3.93 -8.08 10.45
CA VAL A 42 -2.59 -8.01 9.85
C VAL A 42 -2.60 -8.61 8.45
N VAL A 43 -3.24 -9.76 8.27
CA VAL A 43 -3.38 -10.39 6.94
C VAL A 43 -4.16 -9.50 5.98
N ARG A 44 -5.30 -8.96 6.42
CA ARG A 44 -6.10 -8.03 5.59
C ARG A 44 -5.31 -6.79 5.19
N TYR A 45 -4.56 -6.21 6.13
CA TYR A 45 -3.72 -5.06 5.85
C TYR A 45 -2.58 -5.41 4.89
N GLY A 46 -1.92 -6.55 5.08
CA GLY A 46 -0.89 -7.04 4.16
C GLY A 46 -1.40 -7.24 2.74
N VAL A 47 -2.62 -7.79 2.58
CA VAL A 47 -3.26 -7.93 1.27
C VAL A 47 -3.57 -6.57 0.66
N ALA A 48 -4.12 -5.63 1.43
CA ALA A 48 -4.43 -4.28 0.93
C ALA A 48 -3.16 -3.54 0.47
N VAL A 49 -2.08 -3.61 1.25
CA VAL A 49 -0.78 -3.03 0.88
C VAL A 49 -0.21 -3.72 -0.37
N GLY A 50 -0.31 -5.05 -0.46
CA GLY A 50 0.13 -5.80 -1.65
C GLY A 50 -0.60 -5.36 -2.92
N ILE A 51 -1.93 -5.21 -2.85
CA ILE A 51 -2.74 -4.71 -3.97
C ILE A 51 -2.33 -3.28 -4.33
N MET A 52 -2.16 -2.41 -3.35
CA MET A 52 -1.73 -1.02 -3.59
C MET A 52 -0.38 -0.97 -4.32
N LEU A 53 0.61 -1.73 -3.87
CA LEU A 53 1.93 -1.79 -4.50
C LEU A 53 1.88 -2.38 -5.91
N PHE A 54 1.02 -3.38 -6.12
CA PHE A 54 0.80 -3.96 -7.45
C PHE A 54 0.17 -2.95 -8.43
N LEU A 55 -0.82 -2.18 -7.99
CA LEU A 55 -1.40 -1.10 -8.81
C LEU A 55 -0.39 0.01 -9.09
N LEU A 56 0.41 0.39 -8.09
CA LEU A 56 1.48 1.37 -8.28
C LEU A 56 2.51 0.89 -9.31
N LYS A 57 2.89 -0.39 -9.27
CA LYS A 57 3.76 -1.01 -10.27
C LYS A 57 3.16 -0.92 -11.68
N ALA A 58 1.91 -1.32 -11.86
CA ALA A 58 1.22 -1.24 -13.15
C ALA A 58 1.14 0.21 -13.66
N PHE A 59 0.88 1.18 -12.77
CA PHE A 59 0.86 2.60 -13.11
C PHE A 59 2.24 3.13 -13.55
N VAL A 60 3.33 2.73 -12.89
CA VAL A 60 4.68 3.13 -13.34
C VAL A 60 5.00 2.52 -14.70
N ILE A 61 4.62 1.25 -14.93
CA ILE A 61 4.77 0.60 -16.24
C ILE A 61 3.96 1.34 -17.31
N SER A 62 2.74 1.79 -17.01
CA SER A 62 1.91 2.52 -17.99
C SER A 62 2.51 3.87 -18.40
N GLN A 63 3.19 4.55 -17.46
CA GLN A 63 3.80 5.87 -17.72
C GLN A 63 5.15 5.77 -18.44
N SER A 64 6.00 4.81 -18.04
CA SER A 64 7.39 4.72 -18.49
C SER A 64 7.65 3.61 -19.53
N GLY A 65 6.65 2.78 -19.79
CA GLY A 65 6.80 1.55 -20.54
C GLY A 65 7.55 0.47 -19.75
N PRO A 66 7.56 -0.77 -20.27
CA PRO A 66 8.24 -1.89 -19.64
C PRO A 66 9.76 -1.66 -19.51
N ASP A 67 10.40 -1.14 -20.55
CA ASP A 67 11.86 -0.90 -20.54
C ASP A 67 12.24 0.21 -19.56
N GLY A 68 11.42 1.28 -19.47
CA GLY A 68 11.61 2.37 -18.51
C GLY A 68 11.46 1.88 -17.07
N TYR A 69 10.45 1.05 -16.80
CA TYR A 69 10.30 0.41 -15.50
C TYR A 69 11.51 -0.45 -15.14
N LEU A 70 11.98 -1.33 -16.03
CA LEU A 70 13.17 -2.15 -15.78
C LEU A 70 14.39 -1.30 -15.46
N ALA A 71 14.62 -0.19 -16.16
CA ALA A 71 15.72 0.71 -15.88
C ALA A 71 15.65 1.30 -14.45
N THR A 72 14.45 1.62 -13.96
CA THR A 72 14.28 2.15 -12.59
C THR A 72 14.54 1.10 -11.51
N VAL A 73 14.25 -0.17 -11.80
CA VAL A 73 14.31 -1.25 -10.80
C VAL A 73 15.57 -2.13 -10.91
N GLN A 74 16.32 -2.01 -12.00
CA GLN A 74 17.62 -2.65 -12.18
C GLN A 74 18.59 -2.54 -10.98
N PRO A 75 18.78 -1.37 -10.33
CA PRO A 75 19.68 -1.26 -9.18
C PRO A 75 19.20 -2.02 -7.94
N LEU A 76 17.90 -2.29 -7.84
CA LEU A 76 17.32 -3.13 -6.79
C LEU A 76 17.49 -4.62 -7.14
N LEU A 77 17.25 -4.99 -8.41
CA LEU A 77 17.39 -6.37 -8.87
C LEU A 77 18.84 -6.87 -8.79
N SER A 78 19.83 -6.00 -9.00
CA SER A 78 21.25 -6.37 -8.92
C SER A 78 21.71 -6.75 -7.50
N GLN A 79 20.98 -6.32 -6.48
CA GLN A 79 21.26 -6.65 -5.07
C GLN A 79 20.52 -7.89 -4.59
N LEU A 80 19.56 -8.38 -5.37
CA LEU A 80 18.74 -9.52 -5.00
C LEU A 80 19.29 -10.81 -5.61
N PRO A 81 19.22 -11.94 -4.90
CA PRO A 81 19.53 -13.23 -5.50
C PRO A 81 18.61 -13.49 -6.70
N ALA A 82 19.22 -13.90 -7.82
CA ALA A 82 18.48 -14.30 -9.00
C ALA A 82 17.46 -15.39 -8.64
N GLY A 83 16.19 -15.18 -9.03
CA GLY A 83 15.11 -16.12 -8.74
C GLY A 83 14.49 -16.02 -7.34
N SER A 84 14.94 -15.11 -6.47
CA SER A 84 14.26 -14.86 -5.19
C SER A 84 12.81 -14.38 -5.38
N LEU A 85 11.92 -14.69 -4.42
CA LEU A 85 10.52 -14.26 -4.47
C LEU A 85 10.39 -12.73 -4.59
N LEU A 86 11.29 -11.98 -3.95
CA LEU A 86 11.34 -10.53 -4.07
C LEU A 86 11.72 -10.11 -5.49
N ALA A 87 12.75 -10.70 -6.09
CA ALA A 87 13.12 -10.42 -7.48
C ALA A 87 11.97 -10.74 -8.45
N GLN A 88 11.24 -11.85 -8.23
CA GLN A 88 10.08 -12.22 -9.04
C GLN A 88 8.90 -11.26 -8.87
N SER A 89 8.62 -10.81 -7.64
CA SER A 89 7.53 -9.85 -7.37
C SER A 89 7.75 -8.50 -8.04
N VAL A 90 9.02 -8.14 -8.22
CA VAL A 90 9.46 -6.87 -8.77
C VAL A 90 9.65 -6.93 -10.29
N ALA A 91 10.08 -8.05 -10.84
CA ALA A 91 10.20 -8.24 -12.29
C ALA A 91 8.86 -8.02 -13.02
N ILE A 92 8.91 -7.64 -14.29
CA ILE A 92 7.70 -7.47 -15.10
C ILE A 92 6.94 -8.79 -15.18
N ASP A 93 5.63 -8.73 -14.90
CA ASP A 93 4.72 -9.86 -14.97
C ASP A 93 3.54 -9.54 -15.91
N PRO A 94 2.94 -10.55 -16.56
CA PRO A 94 1.92 -10.34 -17.58
C PRO A 94 0.66 -9.64 -17.05
N TYR A 95 0.32 -9.80 -15.77
CA TYR A 95 -0.84 -9.15 -15.17
C TYR A 95 -0.60 -7.65 -14.94
N SER A 96 0.60 -7.30 -14.46
CA SER A 96 1.01 -5.90 -14.32
C SER A 96 1.06 -5.17 -15.67
N ALA A 97 1.49 -5.85 -16.73
CA ALA A 97 1.48 -5.33 -18.10
C ALA A 97 0.05 -5.12 -18.62
N MET A 98 -0.83 -6.12 -18.45
CA MET A 98 -2.24 -6.00 -18.84
C MET A 98 -2.95 -4.84 -18.14
N LEU A 99 -2.69 -4.62 -16.84
CA LEU A 99 -3.24 -3.46 -16.12
C LEU A 99 -2.62 -2.15 -16.57
N ALA A 100 -1.33 -2.13 -16.90
CA ALA A 100 -0.66 -0.95 -17.42
C ALA A 100 -1.28 -0.52 -18.76
N ASP A 101 -1.61 -1.46 -19.63
CA ASP A 101 -2.30 -1.19 -20.89
C ASP A 101 -3.69 -0.58 -20.64
N ALA A 102 -4.45 -1.15 -19.70
CA ALA A 102 -5.75 -0.61 -19.29
C ALA A 102 -5.64 0.82 -18.71
N PHE A 103 -4.60 1.10 -17.91
CA PHE A 103 -4.33 2.46 -17.40
C PHE A 103 -3.96 3.42 -18.52
N THR A 104 -3.18 2.96 -19.50
CA THR A 104 -2.80 3.77 -20.68
C THR A 104 -4.03 4.14 -21.49
N GLU A 105 -4.93 3.19 -21.74
CA GLU A 105 -6.20 3.45 -22.42
C GLU A 105 -7.07 4.44 -21.65
N LEU A 106 -7.15 4.31 -20.32
CA LEU A 106 -7.98 5.17 -19.47
C LEU A 106 -7.41 6.58 -19.29
N THR A 107 -6.10 6.76 -19.46
CA THR A 107 -5.40 8.05 -19.36
C THR A 107 -5.06 8.65 -20.73
N ALA A 108 -5.34 7.93 -21.81
CA ALA A 108 -5.20 8.45 -23.16
C ALA A 108 -6.12 9.68 -23.31
N PRO A 109 -5.61 10.80 -23.84
CA PRO A 109 -6.46 11.96 -24.09
C PRO A 109 -7.53 11.57 -25.09
N ASP A 110 -8.80 11.74 -24.71
CA ASP A 110 -9.92 11.63 -25.66
C ASP A 110 -9.59 12.49 -26.88
N THR A 111 -9.80 11.96 -28.08
CA THR A 111 -9.49 12.64 -29.35
C THR A 111 -10.11 14.05 -29.45
N GLN A 112 -11.21 14.30 -28.73
CA GLN A 112 -11.82 15.62 -28.57
C GLN A 112 -10.97 16.62 -27.76
N SER A 113 -10.25 16.17 -26.74
CA SER A 113 -9.38 17.02 -25.90
C SER A 113 -8.07 17.41 -26.61
N ALA A 114 -7.54 16.52 -27.45
CA ALA A 114 -6.36 16.80 -28.27
C ALA A 114 -6.62 17.84 -29.37
N GLN A 115 -7.81 17.82 -29.99
CA GLN A 115 -8.24 18.85 -30.95
C GLN A 115 -8.42 20.22 -30.28
N ASN A 116 -9.03 20.28 -29.08
CA ASN A 116 -9.18 21.53 -28.33
C ASN A 116 -7.83 22.14 -27.89
N ALA A 117 -6.83 21.31 -27.57
CA ALA A 117 -5.48 21.80 -27.25
C ALA A 117 -4.80 22.42 -28.48
N LEU A 118 -4.90 21.77 -29.65
CA LEU A 118 -4.35 22.29 -30.91
C LEU A 118 -5.05 23.60 -31.36
N ASP A 119 -6.37 23.70 -31.18
CA ASP A 119 -7.14 24.92 -31.45
C ASP A 119 -6.87 26.06 -30.45
N GLY A 120 -6.47 25.72 -29.22
CA GLY A 120 -6.03 26.69 -28.22
C GLY A 120 -4.66 27.31 -28.56
N PHE A 121 -3.72 26.50 -29.05
CA PHE A 121 -2.39 26.98 -29.45
C PHE A 121 -2.39 27.79 -30.74
N SER A 122 -3.28 27.48 -31.70
CA SER A 122 -3.42 28.27 -32.93
C SER A 122 -3.97 29.69 -32.71
N ARG A 123 -4.60 29.94 -31.55
CA ARG A 123 -5.10 31.27 -31.17
C ARG A 123 -4.11 32.13 -30.37
N VAL A 124 -2.95 31.60 -29.96
CA VAL A 124 -2.04 32.27 -28.99
C VAL A 124 -0.63 32.56 -29.54
N GLY A 125 -0.45 32.70 -30.87
CA GLY A 125 0.67 33.53 -31.36
C GLY A 125 0.95 33.52 -32.87
N PRO A 126 1.71 34.51 -33.41
CA PRO A 126 2.07 35.82 -32.86
C PRO A 126 1.41 36.96 -33.67
N ALA A 127 0.78 37.92 -32.99
CA ALA A 127 0.54 39.23 -33.59
C ALA A 127 1.86 40.02 -33.56
N THR A 128 2.79 39.70 -34.44
CA THR A 128 3.97 40.54 -34.70
C THR A 128 4.16 40.72 -36.19
N SER A 129 4.31 42.00 -36.54
CA SER A 129 4.78 42.61 -37.78
C SER A 129 3.86 42.57 -38.99
N GLU A 130 3.01 43.59 -39.12
CA GLU A 130 2.82 44.30 -40.39
C GLU A 130 2.61 45.81 -40.14
N PHE A 131 3.53 46.59 -40.71
CA PHE A 131 3.62 48.05 -40.95
C PHE A 131 3.77 49.04 -39.78
#